data_AF-A0A8I2B7G5-F1
#
_entry.id   AF-A0A8I2B7G5-F1
#
_cell.length_a   1.000
_cell.length_b   1.000
_cell.length_c   1.000
_cell.angle_alpha   90.00
_cell.angle_beta   90.00
_cell.angle_gamma   90.00
#
_symmetry.space_group_name_H-M   'P 1'
#
loop_
_entity.id
_entity.type
_entity.pdbx_description
1 polymer ?
#
loop_
_entity_poly.entity_id
_entity_poly.type
_entity_poly.pdbx_seq_one_letter_code
_entity_poly.pdbx_strand_id
1 'polypeptide(L)'
;ISVAAIPTLKRFLGESAGLVAERARSLAQRLAAPGQQGVADVAEFMKLQLLNRAQPQLSHLARLGTLHPERLHEALVQLCGELMTFTDESRLPPEFPAYRHDDQQVSLEPVLLALRQSLSTVLSPRAAPIQLRTHPYGTMVALVGD
;
A
#
# COMPACT_ATOMS: atom_id res chain seq x y z
N ILE A 1 -22.90 15.13 6.33
CA ILE A 1 -22.32 14.22 7.35
C ILE A 1 -20.79 14.32 7.27
N SER A 2 -20.07 14.38 8.39
CA SER A 2 -18.59 14.44 8.42
C SER A 2 -18.02 13.06 8.77
N VAL A 3 -16.95 12.63 8.11
CA VAL A 3 -16.24 11.37 8.42
C VAL A 3 -15.78 11.32 9.88
N ALA A 4 -15.49 12.49 10.48
CA ALA A 4 -15.12 12.58 11.89
C ALA A 4 -16.21 12.07 12.86
N ALA A 5 -17.47 12.00 12.41
CA ALA A 5 -18.58 11.44 13.16
C ALA A 5 -18.64 9.89 13.11
N ILE A 6 -17.76 9.24 12.32
CA ILE A 6 -17.67 7.79 12.19
C ILE A 6 -16.30 7.33 12.73
N PRO A 7 -16.19 6.99 14.03
CA PRO A 7 -14.90 6.71 14.68
C PRO A 7 -14.10 5.57 14.03
N THR A 8 -14.78 4.59 13.45
CA THR A 8 -14.17 3.43 12.78
C THR A 8 -13.41 3.83 11.52
N LEU A 9 -13.94 4.78 10.72
CA LEU A 9 -13.28 5.30 9.53
C LEU A 9 -12.04 6.11 9.88
N LYS A 10 -12.15 6.96 10.90
CA LYS A 10 -11.01 7.76 11.36
C LYS A 10 -9.86 6.88 11.86
N ARG A 11 -10.19 5.84 12.64
CA ARG A 11 -9.20 4.84 13.07
C ARG A 11 -8.56 4.13 11.89
N PHE A 12 -9.37 3.66 10.94
CA PHE A 12 -8.89 2.99 9.74
C PHE A 12 -7.90 3.84 8.93
N LEU A 13 -8.16 5.15 8.78
CA LEU A 13 -7.24 6.06 8.09
C LEU A 13 -5.91 6.23 8.83
N GLY A 14 -5.96 6.35 10.17
CA GLY A 14 -4.76 6.42 11.00
C GLY A 14 -3.91 5.14 10.90
N GLU A 15 -4.55 3.98 11.00
CA GLU A 15 -3.91 2.67 10.86
C GLU A 15 -3.30 2.50 9.47
N SER A 16 -4.06 2.81 8.42
CA SER A 16 -3.58 2.74 7.03
C SER A 16 -2.39 3.67 6.80
N ALA A 17 -2.43 4.90 7.33
CA ALA A 17 -1.31 5.83 7.22
C ALA A 17 -0.04 5.33 7.93
N GLY A 18 -0.18 4.74 9.13
CA GLY A 18 0.92 4.13 9.86
C GLY A 18 1.53 2.95 9.12
N LEU A 19 0.68 2.09 8.56
CA LEU A 19 1.07 0.90 7.81
C LEU A 19 1.83 1.26 6.52
N VAL A 20 1.31 2.21 5.75
CA VAL A 20 1.98 2.73 4.54
C VAL A 20 3.35 3.32 4.91
N ALA A 21 3.45 4.05 6.02
CA ALA A 21 4.71 4.64 6.47
C ALA A 21 5.78 3.60 6.84
N GLU A 22 5.38 2.53 7.53
CA GLU A 22 6.27 1.42 7.85
C GLU A 22 6.85 0.79 6.57
N ARG A 23 6.01 0.57 5.55
CA ARG A 23 6.44 -0.06 4.31
C ARG A 23 7.27 0.82 3.42
N ALA A 24 6.91 2.10 3.30
CA ALA A 24 7.75 3.05 2.59
C ALA A 24 9.18 3.05 3.18
N ARG A 25 9.30 3.02 4.51
CA ARG A 25 10.60 2.93 5.19
C ARG A 25 11.34 1.63 4.90
N SER A 26 10.66 0.49 5.04
CA SER A 26 11.28 -0.82 4.74
C SER A 26 11.76 -0.89 3.29
N LEU A 27 10.94 -0.45 2.33
CA LEU A 27 11.27 -0.46 0.92
C LEU A 27 12.44 0.50 0.59
N ALA A 28 12.43 1.71 1.16
CA ALA A 28 13.51 2.68 0.99
C ALA A 28 14.85 2.15 1.54
N GLN A 29 14.84 1.46 2.69
CA GLN A 29 16.05 0.85 3.26
C GLN A 29 16.61 -0.25 2.36
N ARG A 30 15.76 -1.11 1.80
CA ARG A 30 16.20 -2.15 0.86
C ARG A 30 16.81 -1.56 -0.40
N LEU A 31 16.16 -0.56 -0.98
CA LEU A 31 16.62 0.14 -2.17
C LEU A 31 17.95 0.89 -1.96
N ALA A 32 18.25 1.30 -0.72
CA ALA A 32 19.51 1.94 -0.35
C ALA A 32 20.65 0.94 -0.03
N ALA A 33 20.38 -0.37 0.03
CA ALA A 33 21.37 -1.36 0.43
C ALA A 33 22.49 -1.53 -0.62
N PRO A 34 23.78 -1.47 -0.23
CA PRO A 34 24.89 -1.69 -1.14
C PRO A 34 24.86 -3.12 -1.69
N GLY A 35 24.91 -3.26 -3.02
CA GLY A 35 24.80 -4.54 -3.74
C GLY A 35 23.50 -4.75 -4.51
N GLN A 36 22.45 -3.95 -4.27
CA GLN A 36 21.25 -3.88 -5.12
C GLN A 36 21.33 -2.75 -6.17
N GLN A 37 22.50 -2.12 -6.33
CA GLN A 37 22.74 -1.01 -7.26
C GLN A 37 22.70 -1.40 -8.75
N GLY A 38 22.42 -2.67 -9.09
CA GLY A 38 22.12 -3.11 -10.44
C GLY A 38 20.62 -3.15 -10.68
N VAL A 39 20.05 -2.01 -11.09
CA VAL A 39 18.61 -1.80 -11.34
C VAL A 39 17.76 -2.22 -10.13
N ALA A 40 17.61 -1.32 -9.15
CA ALA A 40 16.40 -1.36 -8.33
C ALA A 40 15.20 -1.61 -9.25
N ASP A 41 14.47 -2.71 -9.03
CA ASP A 41 13.37 -3.10 -9.90
C ASP A 41 12.45 -1.88 -10.03
N VAL A 42 12.24 -1.39 -11.27
CA VAL A 42 11.48 -0.15 -11.53
C VAL A 42 10.11 -0.23 -10.85
N ALA A 43 9.56 -1.43 -10.73
CA ALA A 43 8.34 -1.71 -9.99
C ALA A 43 8.45 -1.39 -8.49
N GLU A 44 9.57 -1.68 -7.83
CA GLU A 44 9.81 -1.33 -6.42
C GLU A 44 9.93 0.18 -6.22
N PHE A 45 10.61 0.88 -7.13
CA PHE A 45 10.69 2.33 -7.05
C PHE A 45 9.31 2.99 -7.28
N MET A 46 8.52 2.49 -8.24
CA MET A 46 7.14 2.93 -8.46
C MET A 46 6.24 2.67 -7.25
N LYS A 47 6.37 1.50 -6.60
CA LYS A 47 5.69 1.24 -5.33
C LYS A 47 6.12 2.23 -4.24
N LEU A 48 7.40 2.50 -4.10
CA LEU A 48 7.89 3.47 -3.11
C LEU A 48 7.32 4.87 -3.39
N GLN A 49 7.28 5.30 -4.66
CA GLN A 49 6.67 6.56 -5.06
C GLN A 49 5.19 6.62 -4.69
N LEU A 50 4.43 5.57 -4.96
CA LEU A 50 3.03 5.44 -4.55
C LEU A 50 2.86 5.58 -3.03
N LEU A 51 3.62 4.80 -2.25
CA LEU A 51 3.54 4.83 -0.79
C LEU A 51 3.92 6.20 -0.21
N ASN A 52 4.96 6.84 -0.77
CA ASN A 52 5.40 8.19 -0.37
C ASN A 52 4.36 9.28 -0.68
N ARG A 53 3.50 9.07 -1.68
CA ARG A 53 2.36 9.97 -1.96
C ARG A 53 1.18 9.68 -1.04
N ALA A 54 0.83 8.41 -0.89
CA ALA A 54 -0.34 7.98 -0.13
C ALA A 54 -0.21 8.28 1.37
N GLN A 55 0.97 8.06 1.96
CA GLN A 55 1.20 8.24 3.39
C GLN A 55 0.83 9.64 3.89
N PRO A 56 1.39 10.75 3.36
CA PRO A 56 1.07 12.08 3.84
C PRO A 56 -0.38 12.47 3.56
N GLN A 57 -0.96 12.01 2.44
CA GLN A 57 -2.38 12.26 2.11
C GLN A 57 -3.30 11.62 3.15
N LEU A 58 -3.12 10.32 3.44
CA LEU A 58 -3.89 9.61 4.46
C LEU A 58 -3.69 10.23 5.85
N SER A 59 -2.44 10.59 6.20
CA SER A 59 -2.15 11.25 7.48
C SER A 59 -2.82 12.62 7.59
N HIS A 60 -2.90 13.39 6.50
CA HIS A 60 -3.60 14.67 6.48
C HIS A 60 -5.09 14.46 6.72
N LEU A 61 -5.73 13.56 5.94
CA LEU A 61 -7.15 13.27 6.05
C LEU A 61 -7.52 12.77 7.47
N ALA A 62 -6.69 11.93 8.09
CA ALA A 62 -6.91 11.43 9.44
C ALA A 62 -6.86 12.52 10.54
N ARG A 63 -6.14 13.62 10.29
CA ARG A 63 -5.97 14.74 11.23
C ARG A 63 -7.02 15.84 11.07
N LEU A 64 -7.78 15.86 9.98
CA LEU A 64 -8.82 16.86 9.78
C LEU A 64 -9.91 16.75 10.87
N GLY A 65 -10.26 17.89 11.46
CA GLY A 65 -11.38 17.97 12.41
C GLY A 65 -12.73 17.72 11.75
N THR A 66 -12.86 18.14 10.49
CA THR A 66 -14.03 17.90 9.64
C THR A 66 -13.54 17.43 8.27
N LEU A 67 -14.04 16.28 7.82
CA LEU A 67 -13.71 15.70 6.51
C LEU A 67 -15.01 15.35 5.79
N HIS A 68 -15.20 15.91 4.60
CA HIS A 68 -16.32 15.56 3.75
C HIS A 68 -16.14 14.12 3.20
N PRO A 69 -17.16 13.25 3.24
CA PRO A 69 -17.00 11.83 2.88
C PRO A 69 -16.69 11.61 1.39
N GLU A 70 -17.14 12.51 0.52
CA GLU A 70 -16.81 12.45 -0.91
C GLU A 70 -15.29 12.63 -1.15
N ARG A 71 -14.66 13.60 -0.50
CA ARG A 71 -13.19 13.80 -0.57
C ARG A 71 -12.42 12.58 -0.05
N LEU A 72 -12.98 11.88 0.93
CA LEU A 72 -12.41 10.61 1.38
C LEU A 72 -12.56 9.54 0.30
N HIS A 73 -13.77 9.38 -0.24
CA HIS A 73 -14.06 8.41 -1.29
C HIS A 73 -13.13 8.59 -2.50
N GLU A 74 -13.00 9.82 -3.01
CA GLU A 74 -12.11 10.17 -4.11
C GLU A 74 -10.65 9.73 -3.83
N ALA A 75 -10.11 10.11 -2.66
CA ALA A 75 -8.74 9.77 -2.30
C ALA A 75 -8.52 8.25 -2.17
N LEU A 76 -9.50 7.52 -1.63
CA LEU A 76 -9.41 6.07 -1.48
C LEU A 76 -9.53 5.34 -2.81
N VAL A 77 -10.42 5.79 -3.71
CA VAL A 77 -10.56 5.21 -5.06
C VAL A 77 -9.27 5.40 -5.85
N GLN A 78 -8.68 6.59 -5.81
CA GLN A 78 -7.39 6.86 -6.45
C GLN A 78 -6.30 5.92 -5.92
N LEU A 79 -6.18 5.80 -4.60
CA LEU A 79 -5.18 4.95 -3.98
C LEU A 79 -5.39 3.47 -4.33
N CYS A 80 -6.63 2.98 -4.29
CA CYS A 80 -6.93 1.61 -4.70
C CYS A 80 -6.56 1.38 -6.16
N GLY A 81 -6.91 2.32 -7.04
CA GLY A 81 -6.58 2.27 -8.47
C GLY A 81 -5.09 2.06 -8.72
N GLU A 82 -4.26 2.87 -8.07
CA GLU A 82 -2.81 2.73 -8.20
C GLU A 82 -2.27 1.44 -7.59
N LEU A 83 -2.79 1.01 -6.43
CA LEU A 83 -2.38 -0.24 -5.77
C LEU A 83 -2.66 -1.48 -6.62
N MET A 84 -3.78 -1.51 -7.35
CA MET A 84 -4.17 -2.65 -8.20
C MET A 84 -3.14 -2.98 -9.28
N THR A 85 -2.37 -1.98 -9.74
CA THR A 85 -1.22 -2.18 -10.64
C THR A 85 -0.23 -3.22 -10.11
N PHE A 86 -0.15 -3.37 -8.79
CA PHE A 86 0.81 -4.23 -8.11
C PHE A 86 0.20 -5.47 -7.47
N THR A 87 -1.09 -5.44 -7.13
CA THR A 87 -1.77 -6.44 -6.32
C THR A 87 -2.75 -7.31 -7.09
N ASP A 88 -3.33 -6.79 -8.16
CA ASP A 88 -4.31 -7.53 -8.97
C ASP A 88 -3.63 -8.26 -10.14
N GLU A 89 -4.18 -9.41 -10.53
CA GLU A 89 -3.65 -10.20 -11.64
C GLU A 89 -3.80 -9.48 -12.98
N SER A 90 -4.93 -8.80 -13.19
CA SER A 90 -5.20 -8.00 -14.40
C SER A 90 -4.44 -6.69 -14.41
N ARG A 91 -3.92 -6.26 -13.25
CA ARG A 91 -3.28 -4.96 -12.99
C ARG A 91 -4.19 -3.76 -13.24
N LEU A 92 -5.50 -3.98 -13.37
CA LEU A 92 -6.49 -2.95 -13.61
C LEU A 92 -7.45 -2.88 -12.41
N PRO A 93 -7.88 -1.67 -12.01
CA PRO A 93 -8.89 -1.56 -10.97
C PRO A 93 -10.25 -2.05 -11.46
N PRO A 94 -11.07 -2.62 -10.56
CA PRO A 94 -12.48 -2.84 -10.85
C PRO A 94 -13.22 -1.50 -10.96
N GLU A 95 -14.42 -1.53 -11.51
CA GLU A 95 -15.32 -0.39 -11.45
C GLU A 95 -15.77 -0.17 -9.99
N PHE A 96 -15.36 0.96 -9.41
CA PHE A 96 -15.82 1.36 -8.09
C PHE A 96 -17.20 2.05 -8.20
N PRO A 97 -18.12 1.80 -7.24
CA PRO A 97 -19.41 2.48 -7.23
C PRO A 97 -19.25 4.01 -7.21
N ALA A 98 -20.16 4.71 -7.89
CA ALA A 98 -20.24 6.16 -7.78
C ALA A 98 -20.55 6.59 -6.34
N TYR A 99 -19.99 7.71 -5.92
CA TYR A 99 -20.24 8.26 -4.58
C TYR A 99 -21.73 8.62 -4.41
N ARG A 100 -22.35 8.14 -3.33
CA ARG A 100 -23.75 8.44 -2.99
C ARG A 100 -23.80 9.12 -1.62
N HIS A 101 -24.11 10.41 -1.58
CA HIS A 101 -24.13 11.17 -0.32
C HIS A 101 -25.22 10.68 0.64
N ASP A 102 -26.36 10.27 0.09
CA ASP A 102 -27.54 9.80 0.83
C ASP A 102 -27.35 8.38 1.38
N ASP A 103 -26.44 7.61 0.78
CA ASP A 103 -26.13 6.23 1.16
C ASP A 103 -24.62 5.99 1.02
N GLN A 104 -23.87 6.56 1.96
CA GLN A 104 -22.41 6.55 1.92
C GLN A 104 -21.84 5.14 2.06
N GLN A 105 -22.53 4.24 2.76
CA GLN A 105 -22.06 2.88 3.00
C GLN A 105 -21.89 2.13 1.68
N VAL A 106 -22.89 2.20 0.79
CA VAL A 106 -22.86 1.55 -0.53
C VAL A 106 -21.65 1.99 -1.38
N SER A 107 -21.23 3.25 -1.24
CA SER A 107 -20.07 3.77 -1.98
C SER A 107 -18.72 3.56 -1.28
N LEU A 108 -18.65 3.69 0.05
CA LEU A 108 -17.38 3.63 0.78
C LEU A 108 -16.94 2.20 1.13
N GLU A 109 -17.88 1.32 1.47
CA GLU A 109 -17.56 -0.02 1.96
C GLU A 109 -16.75 -0.87 0.95
N PRO A 110 -17.11 -0.90 -0.35
CA PRO A 110 -16.32 -1.63 -1.35
C PRO A 110 -14.89 -1.11 -1.49
N VAL A 111 -14.72 0.22 -1.45
CA VAL A 111 -13.40 0.86 -1.58
C VAL A 111 -12.53 0.58 -0.35
N LEU A 112 -13.12 0.62 0.86
CA LEU A 112 -12.41 0.30 2.10
C LEU A 112 -11.95 -1.16 2.13
N LEU A 113 -12.79 -2.09 1.66
CA LEU A 113 -12.45 -3.50 1.55
C LEU A 113 -11.31 -3.72 0.54
N ALA A 114 -11.43 -3.12 -0.65
CA ALA A 114 -10.40 -3.20 -1.68
C ALA A 114 -9.05 -2.64 -1.18
N LEU A 115 -9.07 -1.52 -0.46
CA LEU A 115 -7.85 -0.94 0.11
C LEU A 115 -7.21 -1.88 1.14
N ARG A 116 -7.99 -2.47 2.04
CA ARG A 116 -7.48 -3.43 3.04
C ARG A 116 -6.80 -4.63 2.37
N GLN A 117 -7.45 -5.22 1.39
CA GLN A 117 -6.92 -6.36 0.64
C GLN A 117 -5.64 -5.96 -0.11
N SER A 118 -5.67 -4.84 -0.82
CA SER A 118 -4.53 -4.36 -1.60
C SER A 118 -3.33 -4.05 -0.71
N LEU A 119 -3.54 -3.34 0.41
CA LEU A 119 -2.49 -3.12 1.39
C LEU A 119 -1.97 -4.45 1.89
N SER A 120 -2.81 -5.40 2.31
CA SER A 120 -2.36 -6.73 2.77
C SER A 120 -1.48 -7.45 1.73
N THR A 121 -1.82 -7.36 0.45
CA THR A 121 -1.06 -8.00 -0.63
C THR A 121 0.27 -7.30 -0.90
N VAL A 122 0.31 -5.96 -0.91
CA VAL A 122 1.56 -5.19 -1.01
C VAL A 122 2.47 -5.45 0.19
N LEU A 123 1.88 -5.77 1.35
CA LEU A 123 2.59 -5.99 2.61
C LEU A 123 3.27 -7.34 2.70
N SER A 124 2.86 -8.35 1.93
CA SER A 124 3.49 -9.67 1.94
C SER A 124 4.83 -9.64 1.20
N PRO A 125 5.97 -10.00 1.84
CA PRO A 125 7.24 -10.11 1.13
C PRO A 125 7.14 -11.21 0.07
N ARG A 126 7.49 -10.90 -1.19
CA ARG A 126 7.40 -11.86 -2.31
C ARG A 126 8.44 -12.99 -2.26
N ALA A 127 9.55 -12.81 -1.54
CA ALA A 127 10.51 -13.86 -1.19
C ALA A 127 11.60 -13.23 -0.32
N ALA A 128 12.20 -14.01 0.58
CA ALA A 128 13.48 -13.66 1.18
C ALA A 128 14.59 -14.10 0.21
N PRO A 129 15.53 -13.21 -0.18
CA PRO A 129 16.68 -13.62 -0.97
C PRO A 129 17.53 -14.61 -0.14
N ILE A 130 17.67 -15.85 -0.61
CA ILE A 130 18.57 -16.81 0.03
C ILE A 130 19.98 -16.52 -0.47
N GLN A 131 20.90 -16.18 0.44
CA GLN A 131 22.30 -15.97 0.09
C GLN A 131 22.93 -17.31 -0.31
N LEU A 132 23.38 -17.41 -1.56
CA LEU A 132 24.17 -18.53 -2.05
C LEU A 132 25.64 -18.29 -1.66
N ARG A 133 26.21 -19.19 -0.85
CA ARG A 133 27.63 -19.23 -0.54
C ARG A 133 28.35 -20.10 -1.56
N THR A 134 29.28 -19.51 -2.30
CA THR A 134 30.11 -20.22 -3.27
C THR A 134 31.29 -20.87 -2.54
N HIS A 135 31.42 -22.19 -2.67
CA HIS A 135 32.56 -22.94 -2.16
C HIS A 135 33.65 -23.07 -3.24
N PRO A 136 34.92 -23.31 -2.86
CA PRO A 136 35.94 -23.76 -3.81
C PRO A 136 35.40 -24.97 -4.58
N TYR A 137 35.70 -25.07 -5.89
CA TYR A 137 35.17 -26.06 -6.86
C TYR A 137 33.82 -25.75 -7.52
N GLY A 138 33.29 -24.52 -7.40
CA GLY A 138 32.13 -24.07 -8.20
C GLY A 138 30.76 -24.51 -7.66
N THR A 139 30.73 -25.10 -6.46
CA THR A 139 29.49 -25.50 -5.79
C THR A 139 28.88 -24.30 -5.05
N MET A 140 27.59 -24.05 -5.25
CA MET A 140 26.84 -23.00 -4.56
C MET A 140 25.87 -23.63 -3.55
N VAL A 141 25.93 -23.21 -2.28
CA VAL A 141 25.06 -23.73 -1.21
C VAL A 141 24.23 -22.59 -0.62
N ALA A 142 22.93 -22.79 -0.50
CA ALA A 142 21.98 -21.87 0.12
C ALA A 142 21.44 -22.53 1.41
N LEU A 143 21.56 -21.85 2.55
CA LEU A 143 20.92 -22.27 3.80
C LEU A 143 19.53 -21.64 3.86
N VAL A 144 18.49 -22.48 3.84
CA VAL A 144 17.11 -22.06 4.14
C VAL A 144 16.99 -22.05 5.66
N GLY A 145 16.76 -20.88 6.24
CA GLY A 145 16.35 -20.77 7.64
C GLY A 145 14.84 -20.87 7.73
N ASP A 146 14.34 -21.79 8.54
CA ASP A 146 12.91 -21.94 8.87
C ASP A 146 12.37 -20.73 9.66
#